data_AF-A0A955ZCN2-F1
#
_entry.id   AF-A0A955ZCN2-F1
#
_cell.length_a   1.000
_cell.length_b   1.000
_cell.length_c   1.000
_cell.angle_alpha   90.00
_cell.angle_beta   90.00
_cell.angle_gamma   90.00
#
_symmetry.space_group_name_H-M   'P 1'
#
loop_
_entity.id
_entity.type
_entity.pdbx_description
1 polymer ?
#
loop_
_entity_poly.entity_id
_entity_poly.type
_entity_poly.pdbx_seq_one_letter_code
_entity_poly.pdbx_strand_id
1 'polypeptide(L)' 'VQTANDGETALAHIKECSVDLLVADVRMPGMSGIDLILAARAELPSLPV' A
#
# COMPACT_ATOMS: atom_id res chain seq x y z
N VAL A 1 10.84 -7.44 5.72
CA VAL A 1 10.23 -6.69 4.60
C VAL A 1 9.12 -7.54 4.02
N GLN A 2 7.94 -6.96 3.80
CA GLN A 2 6.85 -7.64 3.09
C GLN A 2 6.75 -7.07 1.69
N THR A 3 6.47 -7.93 0.72
CA THR A 3 6.39 -7.58 -0.70
C THR A 3 5.06 -8.07 -1.25
N ALA A 4 4.46 -7.27 -2.12
CA ALA A 4 3.26 -7.61 -2.86
C ALA A 4 3.48 -7.27 -4.34
N ASN A 5 2.85 -8.04 -5.22
CA ASN A 5 2.97 -7.86 -6.67
C ASN A 5 1.87 -6.96 -7.27
N ASP A 6 0.91 -6.54 -6.43
CA ASP A 6 -0.24 -5.72 -6.78
C ASP A 6 -0.72 -4.92 -5.55
N GLY A 7 -1.52 -3.88 -5.81
CA GLY A 7 -1.98 -2.98 -4.76
C GLY A 7 -2.98 -3.61 -3.81
N GLU A 8 -3.83 -4.51 -4.29
CA GLU A 8 -4.83 -5.22 -3.50
C GLU A 8 -4.18 -6.07 -2.39
N THR A 9 -3.17 -6.85 -2.76
CA THR A 9 -2.39 -7.66 -1.80
C THR A 9 -1.60 -6.76 -0.85
N ALA A 10 -0.99 -5.68 -1.35
CA ALA A 10 -0.28 -4.72 -0.51
C ALA A 10 -1.21 -4.09 0.55
N LEU A 11 -2.43 -3.73 0.17
CA LEU A 11 -3.42 -3.16 1.07
C LEU A 11 -3.88 -4.16 2.14
N ALA A 12 -4.06 -5.44 1.78
CA ALA A 12 -4.36 -6.48 2.76
C ALA A 12 -3.23 -6.61 3.79
N HIS A 13 -1.98 -6.58 3.34
CA HIS A 13 -0.82 -6.64 4.23
C HIS A 13 -0.76 -5.43 5.18
N ILE A 14 -1.09 -4.23 4.69
CA ILE A 14 -1.16 -3.01 5.51
C ILE A 14 -2.22 -3.12 6.61
N LYS A 15 -3.33 -3.84 6.36
CA LYS A 15 -4.40 -4.03 7.34
C LYS A 15 -4.07 -5.07 8.40
N GLU A 16 -3.34 -6.12 8.02
CA GLU A 16 -3.02 -7.24 8.89
C GLU A 16 -1.72 -7.02 9.69
N CYS A 17 -0.80 -6.21 9.17
CA CYS A 17 0.51 -5.99 9.75
C CYS A 17 0.78 -4.49 9.97
N SER A 18 1.47 -4.17 11.07
CA SER A 18 2.01 -2.81 11.26
C SER A 18 3.15 -2.57 10.28
N VAL A 19 3.00 -1.56 9.42
CA VAL A 19 4.01 -1.14 8.45
C VAL A 19 4.46 0.29 8.78
N ASP A 20 5.77 0.55 8.73
CA ASP A 20 6.33 1.86 9.06
C ASP A 20 6.64 2.71 7.81
N LEU A 21 6.66 2.09 6.63
CA LEU A 21 6.93 2.74 5.34
C LEU A 21 6.30 1.92 4.22
N LEU A 22 5.56 2.58 3.33
CA LEU A 22 5.07 1.99 2.10
C LEU A 22 5.91 2.50 0.92
N VAL A 23 6.40 1.58 0.09
CA VAL A 23 7.05 1.90 -1.19
C VAL A 23 6.27 1.19 -2.28
N ALA A 24 5.76 1.94 -3.25
CA ALA A 24 4.92 1.40 -4.33
C ALA A 24 5.34 1.95 -5.69
N ASP A 25 5.24 1.13 -6.73
CA ASP A 25 5.33 1.62 -8.11
C ASP A 25 4.04 2.36 -8.46
N VAL A 26 4.16 3.53 -9.09
CA VAL A 26 3.02 4.31 -9.55
C VAL A 26 2.27 3.58 -10.68
N ARG A 27 2.99 2.89 -11.56
CA ARG A 27 2.42 2.21 -12.72
C ARG A 27 2.35 0.71 -12.47
N MET A 28 1.25 0.28 -11.88
CA MET A 28 0.89 -1.12 -11.71
C MET A 28 -0.39 -1.44 -12.50
N PRO A 29 -0.52 -2.67 -13.04
CA PRO A 29 -1.79 -3.14 -13.59
C PRO A 29 -2.82 -3.35 -12.46
N GLY A 30 -4.09 -3.03 -12.72
CA GLY A 30 -5.14 -3.09 -11.69
C GLY A 30 -5.16 -1.80 -10.86
N MET A 31 -4.86 -1.90 -9.57
CA MET A 31 -4.74 -0.75 -8.67
C MET A 31 -3.45 0.03 -8.96
N SER A 32 -3.55 1.33 -9.21
CA SER A 32 -2.35 2.16 -9.36
C SER A 32 -1.67 2.38 -8.01
N GLY A 33 -0.37 2.70 -8.00
CA GLY A 33 0.33 3.04 -6.76
C GLY A 33 -0.27 4.25 -6.04
N ILE A 34 -0.87 5.19 -6.78
CA ILE A 34 -1.57 6.34 -6.20
C ILE A 34 -2.86 5.90 -5.50
N ASP A 35 -3.64 5.02 -6.12
CA ASP A 35 -4.85 4.49 -5.49
C ASP A 35 -4.51 3.71 -4.23
N LEU A 36 -3.43 2.92 -4.26
CA LEU A 36 -2.92 2.21 -3.09
C LEU A 36 -2.52 3.18 -1.96
N ILE A 37 -1.79 4.25 -2.28
CA ILE A 37 -1.38 5.26 -1.29
C ILE A 37 -2.61 5.94 -0.67
N LEU A 38 -3.62 6.27 -1.47
CA LEU A 38 -4.87 6.87 -0.99
C LEU A 38 -5.62 5.91 -0.06
N ALA A 39 -5.74 4.63 -0.44
CA ALA A 39 -6.37 3.61 0.38
C ALA A 39 -5.58 3.33 1.67
N ALA A 40 -4.26 3.24 1.58
CA ALA A 40 -3.38 3.04 2.73
C ALA A 40 -3.47 4.20 3.72
N ARG A 41 -3.56 5.46 3.24
CA ARG A 41 -3.77 6.64 4.09
C ARG A 41 -5.14 6.70 4.75
N ALA A 42 -6.16 6.07 4.17
CA ALA A 42 -7.46 5.95 4.81
C ALA A 42 -7.43 4.99 6.02
N GLU A 43 -6.62 3.94 5.95
CA GLU A 43 -6.44 2.96 7.02
C GLU A 43 -5.41 3.42 8.06
N LEU A 44 -4.28 3.98 7.61
CA LEU A 44 -3.18 4.49 8.42
C LEU A 44 -2.78 5.90 7.95
N PRO A 45 -3.44 6.96 8.46
CA PRO A 45 -3.21 8.35 8.03
C PRO A 45 -1.77 8.84 8.21
N SER A 46 -1.07 8.28 9.19
CA SER A 46 0.32 8.61 9.53
C SER A 46 1.35 7.78 8.78
N LEU A 47 0.94 6.83 7.93
CA LEU A 47 1.87 5.97 7.19
C LEU A 47 2.68 6.79 6.16
N PRO A 48 4.02 6.82 6.26
CA PRO A 48 4.87 7.41 5.25
C PRO A 48 4.83 6.62 3.93
N VAL A 49 4.86 7.34 2.80
CA VAL A 49 4.75 6.84 1.42
C VAL A 49 5.79 7.50 0.52
#